data_AF-A0A2I1G0E7-F1
#
_entry.id   AF-A0A2I1G0E7-F1
#
_cell.length_a   1.000
_cell.length_b   1.000
_cell.length_c   1.000
_cell.angle_alpha   90.00
_cell.angle_beta   90.00
_cell.angle_gamma   90.00
#
_symmetry.space_group_name_H-M   'P 1'
#
loop_
_entity.id
_entity.type
_entity.pdbx_description
1 polymer ?
#
loop_
_entity_poly.entity_id
_entity_poly.type
_entity_poly.pdbx_seq_one_letter_code
_entity_poly.pdbx_strand_id
1 'polypeptide(L)'
;MLEFERTFQGMRKEKKWFLESGKCVEDELYTFGKQCRFEHLAHSFVIDPDDETYYQNKLFTSEELEEIRETESKDLPKMPIELLKYISSFRTKTTEKLRIMLDKRQNWEGKNFDKTKHFDFDWIKHSVHSLLLEFESGTLKQNHLETWYNIHIWSLIDKSFNELIGVDVARGESCSLASAKRKNKHRVIQGLVSTTRKHSEEEVI
;
A
#
# COMPACT_ATOMS: atom_id res chain seq x y z
N MET A 1 -18.89 1.63 -17.92
CA MET A 1 -20.22 2.28 -17.82
C MET A 1 -21.37 1.31 -17.54
N LEU A 2 -21.61 0.23 -18.32
CA LEU A 2 -22.68 -0.75 -18.04
C LEU A 2 -22.54 -1.49 -16.70
N GLU A 3 -21.31 -1.72 -16.23
CA GLU A 3 -21.04 -2.38 -14.95
C GLU A 3 -21.29 -1.46 -13.75
N PHE A 4 -20.90 -0.18 -13.85
CA PHE A 4 -21.18 0.84 -12.84
C PHE A 4 -22.69 1.00 -12.59
N GLU A 5 -23.48 1.12 -13.67
CA GLU A 5 -24.94 1.18 -13.60
C GLU A 5 -25.55 -0.05 -12.92
N ARG A 6 -25.12 -1.25 -13.35
CA ARG A 6 -25.63 -2.50 -12.79
C ARG A 6 -25.28 -2.65 -11.31
N THR A 7 -24.07 -2.21 -10.92
CA THR A 7 -23.64 -2.23 -9.53
C THR A 7 -24.53 -1.34 -8.68
N PHE A 8 -24.78 -0.10 -9.12
CA PHE A 8 -25.67 0.84 -8.44
C PHE A 8 -27.10 0.30 -8.30
N GLN A 9 -27.69 -0.20 -9.39
CA GLN A 9 -29.05 -0.74 -9.41
C GLN A 9 -29.21 -1.99 -8.53
N GLY A 10 -28.14 -2.76 -8.36
CA GLY A 10 -28.10 -3.93 -7.49
C GLY A 10 -27.94 -3.61 -6.00
N MET A 11 -27.69 -2.35 -5.62
CA MET A 11 -27.49 -1.97 -4.22
C MET A 11 -28.80 -2.06 -3.43
N ARG A 12 -28.74 -2.69 -2.26
CA ARG A 12 -29.84 -2.73 -1.31
C ARG A 12 -29.95 -1.39 -0.60
N LYS A 13 -31.12 -0.77 -0.61
CA LYS A 13 -31.35 0.56 -0.03
C LYS A 13 -30.99 0.62 1.45
N GLU A 14 -31.30 -0.44 2.20
CA GLU A 14 -31.00 -0.58 3.62
C GLU A 14 -29.51 -0.78 3.95
N LYS A 15 -28.65 -0.90 2.93
CA LYS A 15 -27.20 -1.02 3.06
C LYS A 15 -26.45 0.20 2.53
N LYS A 16 -27.14 1.19 1.98
CA LYS A 16 -26.54 2.45 1.54
C LYS A 16 -26.16 3.30 2.73
N TRP A 17 -25.12 4.10 2.55
CA TRP A 17 -24.65 5.02 3.57
C TRP A 17 -25.39 6.35 3.46
N PHE A 18 -26.09 6.70 4.53
CA PHE A 18 -26.74 8.00 4.71
C PHE A 18 -25.98 8.83 5.74
N LEU A 19 -25.73 10.08 5.37
CA LEU A 19 -25.15 11.08 6.25
C LEU A 19 -26.22 11.66 7.19
N GLU A 20 -25.80 12.37 8.23
CA GLU A 20 -26.70 13.08 9.16
C GLU A 20 -27.58 14.11 8.44
N SER A 21 -27.08 14.68 7.34
CA SER A 21 -27.84 15.58 6.46
C SER A 21 -29.01 14.89 5.72
N GLY A 22 -29.08 13.55 5.77
CA GLY A 22 -30.02 12.72 5.03
C GLY A 22 -29.58 12.42 3.60
N LYS A 23 -28.42 12.95 3.17
CA LYS A 23 -27.82 12.67 1.85
C LYS A 23 -27.28 11.25 1.78
N CYS A 24 -27.49 10.58 0.65
CA CYS A 24 -26.98 9.23 0.43
C CYS A 24 -25.67 9.29 -0.36
N VAL A 25 -24.58 8.77 0.22
CA VAL A 25 -23.23 8.87 -0.34
C VAL A 25 -23.14 8.18 -1.70
N GLU A 26 -23.66 6.96 -1.83
CA GLU A 26 -23.60 6.21 -3.09
C GLU A 26 -24.43 6.85 -4.21
N ASP A 27 -25.54 7.51 -3.88
CA ASP A 27 -26.39 8.20 -4.86
C ASP A 27 -25.68 9.43 -5.44
N GLU A 28 -24.95 10.18 -4.60
CA GLU A 28 -24.15 11.33 -5.02
C GLU A 28 -22.94 10.91 -5.86
N LEU A 29 -22.20 9.89 -5.41
CA LEU A 29 -21.09 9.32 -6.18
C LEU A 29 -21.56 8.78 -7.53
N TYR A 30 -22.72 8.13 -7.57
CA TYR A 30 -23.30 7.64 -8.81
C TYR A 30 -23.67 8.77 -9.77
N THR A 31 -24.32 9.81 -9.24
CA THR A 31 -24.73 10.98 -10.02
C THR A 31 -23.51 11.71 -10.61
N PHE A 32 -22.46 11.90 -9.81
CA PHE A 32 -21.20 12.49 -10.26
C PHE A 32 -20.45 11.60 -11.24
N GLY A 33 -20.31 10.31 -10.93
CA GLY A 33 -19.63 9.34 -11.79
C GLY A 33 -20.25 9.25 -13.19
N LYS A 34 -21.56 9.46 -13.33
CA LYS A 34 -22.21 9.55 -14.66
C LYS A 34 -21.80 10.76 -15.49
N GLN A 35 -21.36 11.84 -14.84
CA GLN A 35 -20.90 13.07 -15.50
C GLN A 35 -19.41 12.99 -15.86
N CYS A 36 -18.64 12.17 -15.13
CA CYS A 36 -17.22 11.94 -15.40
C CYS A 36 -17.01 11.33 -16.80
N ARG A 37 -16.15 11.96 -17.61
CA ARG A 37 -15.77 11.46 -18.94
C ARG A 37 -14.65 10.42 -18.91
N PHE A 38 -13.89 10.41 -17.82
CA PHE A 38 -12.78 9.51 -17.54
C PHE A 38 -13.01 8.79 -16.22
N GLU A 39 -12.27 7.73 -15.97
CA GLU A 39 -12.37 6.93 -14.74
C GLU A 39 -12.15 7.81 -13.50
N HIS A 40 -12.98 7.59 -12.48
CA HIS A 40 -12.92 8.26 -11.17
C HIS A 40 -13.13 7.24 -10.05
N LEU A 41 -12.66 7.51 -8.83
CA LEU A 41 -12.91 6.66 -7.64
C LEU A 41 -14.42 6.39 -7.41
N ALA A 42 -15.25 7.38 -7.78
CA ALA A 42 -16.70 7.29 -7.74
C ALA A 42 -17.27 6.12 -8.56
N HIS A 43 -16.61 5.72 -9.66
CA HIS A 43 -17.02 4.56 -10.47
C HIS A 43 -16.87 3.23 -9.75
N SER A 44 -16.05 3.19 -8.70
CA SER A 44 -15.87 2.04 -7.82
C SER A 44 -16.58 2.21 -6.46
N PHE A 45 -17.40 3.27 -6.30
CA PHE A 45 -18.02 3.65 -5.02
C PHE A 45 -17.00 3.79 -3.88
N VAL A 46 -15.78 4.25 -4.23
CA VAL A 46 -14.75 4.61 -3.27
C VAL A 46 -14.81 6.11 -3.05
N ILE A 47 -14.94 6.53 -1.80
CA ILE A 47 -14.93 7.93 -1.40
C ILE A 47 -13.59 8.29 -0.76
N ASP A 48 -13.02 9.39 -1.22
CA ASP A 48 -11.86 10.05 -0.63
C ASP A 48 -12.33 11.44 -0.15
N PRO A 49 -12.47 11.67 1.17
CA PRO A 49 -12.95 12.96 1.67
C PRO A 49 -11.96 14.11 1.41
N ASP A 50 -10.72 13.82 1.02
CA ASP A 50 -9.70 14.81 0.66
C ASP A 50 -9.68 15.14 -0.85
N ASP A 51 -10.52 14.49 -1.65
CA ASP A 51 -10.67 14.81 -3.06
C ASP A 51 -11.43 16.14 -3.24
N GLU A 52 -10.67 17.19 -3.56
CA GLU A 52 -11.20 18.55 -3.75
C GLU A 52 -12.32 18.60 -4.80
N THR A 53 -12.38 17.66 -5.75
CA THR A 53 -13.40 17.66 -6.79
C THR A 53 -14.81 17.50 -6.21
N TYR A 54 -14.96 16.80 -5.09
CA TYR A 54 -16.27 16.63 -4.44
C TYR A 54 -16.80 17.93 -3.87
N TYR A 55 -15.94 18.72 -3.23
CA TYR A 55 -16.29 20.05 -2.74
C TYR A 55 -16.50 21.04 -3.89
N GLN A 56 -15.60 21.05 -4.89
CA GLN A 56 -15.67 21.97 -6.04
C GLN A 56 -16.93 21.74 -6.89
N ASN A 57 -17.35 20.49 -7.06
CA ASN A 57 -18.57 20.12 -7.77
C ASN A 57 -19.81 20.10 -6.87
N LYS A 58 -19.68 20.50 -5.59
CA LYS A 58 -20.77 20.62 -4.61
C LYS A 58 -21.53 19.31 -4.36
N LEU A 59 -20.84 18.17 -4.44
CA LEU A 59 -21.40 16.88 -4.07
C LEU A 59 -21.66 16.83 -2.56
N PHE A 60 -20.66 17.26 -1.79
CA PHE A 60 -20.69 17.26 -0.33
C PHE A 60 -20.29 18.63 0.20
N THR A 61 -20.89 19.03 1.33
CA THR A 61 -20.43 20.19 2.10
C THR A 61 -19.16 19.86 2.90
N SER A 62 -18.50 20.87 3.46
CA SER A 62 -17.35 20.65 4.33
C SER A 62 -17.71 19.80 5.55
N GLU A 63 -18.91 20.01 6.10
CA GLU A 63 -19.41 19.25 7.26
C GLU A 63 -19.70 17.79 6.90
N GLU A 64 -20.30 17.55 5.73
CA GLU A 64 -20.55 16.19 5.22
C GLU A 64 -19.25 15.43 4.94
N LEU A 65 -18.23 16.10 4.38
CA LEU A 65 -16.91 15.50 4.16
C LEU A 65 -16.19 15.19 5.48
N GLU A 66 -16.37 16.02 6.51
CA GLU A 66 -15.80 15.75 7.83
C GLU A 66 -16.53 14.58 8.52
N GLU A 67 -17.86 14.50 8.42
CA GLU A 67 -18.62 13.33 8.87
C GLU A 67 -18.11 12.05 8.19
N ILE A 68 -17.90 12.09 6.86
CA ILE A 68 -17.34 10.96 6.09
C ILE A 68 -15.95 10.58 6.61
N ARG A 69 -15.11 11.55 6.95
CA ARG A 69 -13.75 11.33 7.47
C ARG A 69 -13.77 10.66 8.85
N GLU A 70 -14.66 11.10 9.72
CA GLU A 70 -14.71 10.63 11.11
C GLU A 70 -15.46 9.30 11.26
N THR A 71 -16.35 8.98 10.32
CA THR A 71 -17.17 7.75 10.34
C THR A 71 -16.32 6.49 10.38
N GLU A 72 -16.50 5.71 11.45
CA GLU A 72 -15.74 4.48 11.72
C GLU A 72 -14.22 4.65 11.57
N SER A 73 -13.71 5.87 11.79
CA SER A 73 -12.29 6.15 11.71
C SER A 73 -11.53 5.21 12.63
N LYS A 74 -10.63 4.42 12.05
CA LYS A 74 -9.77 3.52 12.80
C LYS A 74 -8.58 4.30 13.29
N ASP A 75 -8.44 4.39 14.60
CA ASP A 75 -7.21 4.90 15.20
C ASP A 75 -6.02 4.14 14.63
N LEU A 76 -5.03 4.88 14.14
CA LEU A 76 -3.75 4.29 13.81
C LEU A 76 -3.14 3.71 15.10
N PRO A 77 -2.61 2.48 15.07
CA PRO A 77 -2.01 1.90 16.25
C PRO A 77 -0.86 2.81 16.72
N LYS A 78 -0.86 3.14 18.02
CA LYS A 78 0.23 3.93 18.60
C LYS A 78 1.48 3.06 18.65
N MET A 79 2.58 3.57 18.10
CA MET A 79 3.87 2.90 18.20
C MET A 79 4.28 2.77 19.68
N PRO A 80 4.69 1.56 20.14
CA PRO A 80 5.18 1.39 21.50
C PRO A 80 6.35 2.33 21.80
N ILE A 81 6.30 3.00 22.97
CA ILE A 81 7.29 4.01 23.37
C ILE A 81 8.73 3.46 23.33
N GLU A 82 8.91 2.21 23.76
CA GLU A 82 10.24 1.57 23.75
C GLU A 82 10.76 1.33 22.34
N LEU A 83 9.87 0.98 21.39
CA LEU A 83 10.22 0.84 19.99
C LEU A 83 10.60 2.20 19.38
N LEU A 84 9.84 3.25 19.68
CA LEU A 84 10.13 4.62 19.24
C LEU A 84 11.49 5.12 19.77
N LYS A 85 11.77 4.88 21.06
CA LYS A 85 13.07 5.19 21.67
C LYS A 85 14.20 4.43 20.97
N TYR A 86 13.98 3.16 20.64
CA TYR A 86 14.96 2.35 19.95
C TYR A 86 15.27 2.86 18.54
N ILE A 87 14.25 3.16 17.73
CA ILE A 87 14.43 3.79 16.41
C ILE A 87 15.19 5.11 16.55
N SER A 88 14.79 5.93 17.51
CA SER A 88 15.41 7.25 17.76
C SER A 88 16.88 7.14 18.17
N SER A 89 17.31 6.02 18.75
CA SER A 89 18.70 5.79 19.13
C SER A 89 19.66 5.75 17.93
N PHE A 90 19.15 5.42 16.74
CA PHE A 90 19.92 5.42 15.49
C PHE A 90 20.03 6.81 14.83
N ARG A 91 19.38 7.85 15.39
CA ARG A 91 19.43 9.22 14.87
C ARG A 91 20.79 9.86 15.13
N THR A 92 21.76 9.52 14.31
CA THR A 92 23.14 10.01 14.38
C THR A 92 23.50 10.84 13.15
N LYS A 93 24.56 11.65 13.25
CA LYS A 93 24.99 12.56 12.17
C LYS A 93 26.03 11.95 11.23
N THR A 94 26.65 10.83 11.60
CA THR A 94 27.74 10.22 10.83
C THR A 94 27.63 8.70 10.84
N THR A 95 28.14 8.05 9.80
CA THR A 95 28.10 6.59 9.64
C THR A 95 28.93 5.88 10.70
N GLU A 96 30.04 6.44 11.16
CA GLU A 96 30.90 5.84 12.20
C GLU A 96 30.16 5.75 13.53
N LYS A 97 29.40 6.80 13.89
CA LYS A 97 28.54 6.76 15.09
C LYS A 97 27.42 5.74 14.94
N LEU A 98 26.85 5.63 13.74
CA LEU A 98 25.81 4.63 13.47
C LEU A 98 26.35 3.20 13.57
N ARG A 99 27.57 2.94 13.07
CA ARG A 99 28.29 1.67 13.25
C ARG A 99 28.42 1.30 14.73
N ILE A 100 28.88 2.24 15.56
CA ILE A 100 29.03 2.02 17.00
C ILE A 100 27.68 1.72 17.66
N MET A 101 26.59 2.39 17.24
CA MET A 101 25.26 2.11 17.77
C MET A 101 24.74 0.73 17.36
N LEU A 102 25.01 0.28 16.12
CA LEU A 102 24.62 -1.04 15.64
C LEU A 102 25.43 -2.17 16.28
N ASP A 103 26.69 -1.93 16.63
CA ASP A 103 27.57 -2.89 17.32
C ASP A 103 27.11 -3.19 18.75
N LYS A 104 26.30 -2.31 19.35
CA LYS A 104 25.73 -2.54 20.69
C LYS A 104 24.79 -3.74 20.67
N ARG A 105 25.25 -4.82 21.29
CA ARG A 105 24.46 -6.02 21.56
C ARG A 105 23.31 -5.69 22.51
N GLN A 106 22.10 -6.06 22.13
CA GLN A 106 20.94 -5.90 23.00
C GLN A 106 20.77 -7.13 23.90
N ASN A 107 20.18 -6.95 25.08
CA ASN A 107 19.96 -8.02 26.05
C ASN A 107 19.00 -9.12 25.55
N TRP A 108 18.10 -8.76 24.63
CA TRP A 108 17.15 -9.65 23.98
C TRP A 108 17.75 -10.46 22.81
N GLU A 109 18.98 -10.17 22.37
CA GLU A 109 19.58 -10.87 21.23
C GLU A 109 20.10 -12.27 21.60
N GLY A 110 20.08 -13.18 20.62
CA GLY A 110 20.59 -14.55 20.77
C GLY A 110 19.66 -15.42 21.60
N LYS A 111 20.15 -15.98 22.72
CA LYS A 111 19.38 -16.95 23.53
C LYS A 111 18.11 -16.37 24.15
N ASN A 112 18.05 -15.04 24.32
CA ASN A 112 16.91 -14.34 24.90
C ASN A 112 15.92 -13.83 23.85
N PHE A 113 16.13 -14.17 22.58
CA PHE A 113 15.28 -13.71 21.49
C PHE A 113 13.90 -14.36 21.58
N ASP A 114 12.88 -13.53 21.38
CA ASP A 114 11.47 -13.92 21.41
C ASP A 114 10.85 -13.25 20.20
N LYS A 115 10.45 -14.05 19.21
CA LYS A 115 9.90 -13.56 17.95
C LYS A 115 8.68 -12.66 18.17
N THR A 116 7.87 -12.91 19.18
CA THR A 116 6.64 -12.13 19.41
C THR A 116 6.89 -10.76 20.03
N LYS A 117 8.03 -10.58 20.71
CA LYS A 117 8.36 -9.34 21.44
C LYS A 117 9.46 -8.53 20.78
N HIS A 118 10.41 -9.21 20.15
CA HIS A 118 11.68 -8.64 19.72
C HIS A 118 11.81 -8.54 18.20
N PHE A 119 10.84 -9.05 17.44
CA PHE A 119 10.88 -9.01 15.97
C PHE A 119 11.04 -7.59 15.43
N ASP A 120 10.20 -6.64 15.86
CA ASP A 120 10.25 -5.26 15.34
C ASP A 120 11.63 -4.62 15.61
N PHE A 121 12.19 -4.87 16.80
CA PHE A 121 13.52 -4.37 17.18
C PHE A 121 14.62 -4.96 16.30
N ASP A 122 14.60 -6.27 16.06
CA ASP A 122 15.55 -6.96 15.18
C ASP A 122 15.41 -6.50 13.72
N TRP A 123 14.18 -6.37 13.24
CA TRP A 123 13.86 -5.84 11.91
C TRP A 123 14.38 -4.41 11.71
N ILE A 124 14.18 -3.52 12.69
CA ILE A 124 14.74 -2.15 12.64
C ILE A 124 16.26 -2.19 12.56
N LYS A 125 16.91 -2.96 13.45
CA LYS A 125 18.38 -3.06 13.49
C LYS A 125 18.93 -3.57 12.15
N HIS A 126 18.31 -4.61 11.59
CA HIS A 126 18.66 -5.17 10.29
C HIS A 126 18.47 -4.15 9.16
N SER A 127 17.36 -3.41 9.17
CA SER A 127 17.03 -2.40 8.15
C SER A 127 18.02 -1.23 8.19
N VAL A 128 18.31 -0.70 9.37
CA VAL A 128 19.30 0.37 9.56
C VAL A 128 20.70 -0.09 9.14
N HIS A 129 21.10 -1.32 9.51
CA HIS A 129 22.39 -1.87 9.07
C HIS A 129 22.46 -2.01 7.56
N SER A 130 21.40 -2.50 6.90
CA SER A 130 21.35 -2.64 5.44
C SER A 130 21.49 -1.28 4.74
N LEU A 131 20.73 -0.27 5.18
CA LEU A 131 20.79 1.08 4.62
C LEU A 131 22.14 1.78 4.86
N LEU A 132 22.79 1.51 6.00
CA LEU A 132 24.11 2.03 6.29
C LEU A 132 25.15 1.55 5.25
N LEU A 133 25.09 0.29 4.82
CA LEU A 133 25.97 -0.24 3.78
C LEU A 133 25.80 0.50 2.44
N GLU A 134 24.55 0.80 2.07
CA GLU A 134 24.25 1.57 0.86
C GLU A 134 24.74 3.02 0.96
N PHE A 135 24.66 3.62 2.16
CA PHE A 135 25.17 4.96 2.39
C PHE A 135 26.69 5.03 2.32
N GLU A 136 27.40 4.10 2.98
CA GLU A 136 28.87 4.05 3.01
C GLU A 136 29.47 3.71 1.65
N SER A 137 28.83 2.82 0.87
CA SER A 137 29.27 2.50 -0.49
C SER A 137 29.02 3.64 -1.49
N GLY A 138 28.18 4.62 -1.13
CA GLY A 138 27.82 5.74 -1.99
C GLY A 138 26.89 5.37 -3.14
N THR A 139 26.32 4.17 -3.15
CA THR A 139 25.38 3.70 -4.18
C THR A 139 24.14 4.58 -4.23
N LEU A 140 23.66 5.08 -3.08
CA LEU A 140 22.50 5.98 -3.00
C LEU A 140 22.66 7.31 -3.75
N LYS A 141 23.89 7.71 -4.10
CA LYS A 141 24.15 8.96 -4.86
C LYS A 141 24.05 8.78 -6.37
N GLN A 142 23.82 7.55 -6.83
CA GLN A 142 23.78 7.20 -8.24
C GLN A 142 22.34 6.93 -8.67
N ASN A 143 22.08 7.09 -9.97
CA ASN A 143 20.82 6.67 -10.56
C ASN A 143 20.83 5.15 -10.74
N HIS A 144 19.77 4.49 -10.32
CA HIS A 144 19.59 3.07 -10.54
C HIS A 144 18.27 2.77 -11.24
N LEU A 145 18.17 1.58 -11.81
CA LEU A 145 16.90 1.05 -12.28
C LEU A 145 15.98 0.74 -11.10
N GLU A 146 14.67 0.74 -11.33
CA GLU A 146 13.66 0.47 -10.29
C GLU A 146 13.93 -0.82 -9.51
N THR A 147 14.36 -1.88 -10.22
CA THR A 147 14.70 -3.18 -9.61
C THR A 147 15.76 -3.07 -8.52
N TRP A 148 16.71 -2.14 -8.67
CA TRP A 148 17.72 -1.91 -7.66
C TRP A 148 17.10 -1.31 -6.39
N TYR A 149 16.28 -0.27 -6.51
CA TYR A 149 15.59 0.32 -5.35
C TYR A 149 14.69 -0.70 -4.67
N ASN A 150 14.04 -1.55 -5.46
CA ASN A 150 13.30 -2.68 -4.93
C ASN A 150 14.23 -3.50 -4.02
N ILE A 151 15.28 -4.11 -4.56
CA ILE A 151 16.13 -5.03 -3.77
C ILE A 151 16.82 -4.34 -2.58
N HIS A 152 17.38 -3.15 -2.79
CA HIS A 152 18.29 -2.51 -1.83
C HIS A 152 17.59 -1.64 -0.79
N ILE A 153 16.46 -1.00 -1.14
CA ILE A 153 15.76 -0.07 -0.26
C ILE A 153 14.44 -0.67 0.21
N TRP A 154 13.58 -1.04 -0.73
CA TRP A 154 12.23 -1.47 -0.40
C TRP A 154 12.19 -2.83 0.29
N SER A 155 13.24 -3.65 0.21
CA SER A 155 13.25 -5.00 0.84
C SER A 155 13.06 -4.98 2.36
N LEU A 156 13.23 -3.82 3.01
CA LEU A 156 12.86 -3.63 4.41
C LEU A 156 11.36 -3.84 4.64
N ILE A 157 10.50 -3.44 3.70
CA ILE A 157 9.04 -3.58 3.83
C ILE A 157 8.65 -5.05 3.76
N ASP A 158 9.20 -5.82 2.82
CA ASP A 158 8.89 -7.25 2.75
C ASP A 158 9.23 -7.95 4.05
N LYS A 159 10.39 -7.60 4.61
CA LYS A 159 10.89 -8.19 5.84
C LYS A 159 10.08 -7.80 7.06
N SER A 160 9.28 -6.73 7.00
CA SER A 160 8.43 -6.30 8.12
C SER A 160 7.19 -7.18 8.29
N PHE A 161 6.96 -8.15 7.39
CA PHE A 161 5.84 -9.11 7.48
C PHE A 161 6.29 -10.54 7.82
N ASN A 162 7.59 -10.76 8.03
CA ASN A 162 8.17 -12.10 8.32
C ASN A 162 7.73 -12.70 9.66
N GLU A 163 7.16 -11.88 10.54
CA GLU A 163 6.52 -12.28 11.78
C GLU A 163 5.17 -12.97 11.57
N LEU A 164 4.43 -12.56 10.54
CA LEU A 164 3.08 -13.05 10.26
C LEU A 164 3.11 -14.50 9.77
N ILE A 165 2.23 -15.32 10.35
CA ILE A 165 2.08 -16.72 9.95
C ILE A 165 1.16 -16.79 8.74
N GLY A 166 1.61 -17.46 7.68
CA GLY A 166 0.80 -17.69 6.48
C GLY A 166 0.72 -16.51 5.51
N VAL A 167 1.51 -15.45 5.76
CA VAL A 167 1.68 -14.33 4.84
C VAL A 167 2.99 -14.52 4.10
N ASP A 168 2.94 -14.42 2.77
CA ASP A 168 4.11 -14.43 1.90
C ASP A 168 4.11 -13.16 1.06
N VAL A 169 5.22 -12.42 1.08
CA VAL A 169 5.37 -11.18 0.33
C VAL A 169 6.09 -11.48 -0.97
N ALA A 170 5.35 -11.41 -2.07
CA ALA A 170 5.87 -11.63 -3.40
C ALA A 170 6.02 -10.30 -4.16
N ARG A 171 7.16 -10.14 -4.84
CA ARG A 171 7.45 -8.96 -5.69
C ARG A 171 7.22 -9.23 -7.17
N GLY A 172 6.82 -8.17 -7.87
CA GLY A 172 6.58 -8.19 -9.32
C GLY A 172 5.16 -8.63 -9.67
N GLU A 173 4.93 -8.96 -10.94
CA GLU A 173 3.63 -9.43 -11.44
C GLU A 173 3.32 -10.89 -11.03
N SER A 174 3.39 -11.18 -9.74
CA SER A 174 2.88 -12.44 -9.19
C SER A 174 1.36 -12.41 -9.24
N CYS A 175 0.78 -12.90 -10.34
CA CYS A 175 -0.63 -13.27 -10.34
C CYS A 175 -0.86 -14.33 -9.26
N SER A 176 -1.89 -14.18 -8.43
CA SER A 176 -2.28 -15.25 -7.50
C SER A 176 -2.40 -16.58 -8.24
N LEU A 177 -2.09 -17.71 -7.59
CA LEU A 177 -2.18 -19.04 -8.21
C LEU A 177 -3.55 -19.27 -8.88
N ALA A 178 -4.62 -18.75 -8.27
CA ALA A 178 -5.96 -18.78 -8.84
C ALA A 178 -6.09 -17.94 -10.12
N SER A 179 -5.56 -16.71 -10.13
CA SER A 179 -5.54 -15.85 -11.31
C SER A 179 -4.67 -16.42 -12.43
N ALA A 180 -3.51 -17.00 -12.11
CA ALA A 180 -2.66 -17.70 -13.06
C ALA A 180 -3.36 -18.93 -13.65
N LYS A 181 -3.96 -19.79 -12.81
CA LYS A 181 -4.76 -20.94 -13.26
C LYS A 181 -5.93 -20.52 -14.14
N ARG A 182 -6.66 -19.47 -13.79
CA ARG A 182 -7.76 -18.93 -14.61
C ARG A 182 -7.27 -18.43 -15.97
N LYS A 183 -6.22 -17.60 -15.99
CA LYS A 183 -5.62 -17.07 -17.23
C LYS A 183 -5.07 -18.19 -18.12
N ASN A 184 -4.57 -19.27 -17.53
CA ASN A 184 -3.97 -20.39 -18.26
C ASN A 184 -4.95 -21.55 -18.54
N LYS A 185 -6.19 -21.51 -18.03
CA LYS A 185 -7.18 -22.60 -18.17
C LYS A 185 -7.47 -22.99 -19.63
N HIS A 186 -7.31 -22.03 -20.55
CA HIS A 186 -7.56 -22.20 -21.98
C HIS A 186 -6.32 -21.92 -22.84
N ARG A 187 -5.12 -21.86 -22.25
CA ARG A 187 -3.90 -21.71 -23.05
C ARG A 187 -3.64 -23.01 -23.82
N VAL A 188 -3.64 -22.90 -25.15
CA VAL A 188 -3.19 -23.94 -26.08
C VAL A 188 -1.72 -23.73 -26.42
N ILE A 189 -1.06 -24.77 -26.96
CA ILE A 189 0.36 -24.71 -27.35
C ILE A 189 0.56 -23.59 -28.37
N GLN A 190 1.36 -22.58 -28.01
CA GLN A 190 1.61 -21.39 -28.85
C GLN A 190 2.26 -21.69 -30.20
N GLY A 191 2.83 -22.87 -30.39
CA GLY A 191 3.36 -23.32 -31.69
C GLY A 191 2.29 -23.77 -32.69
N LEU A 192 1.04 -24.01 -32.25
CA LEU A 192 -0.06 -24.51 -33.09
C LEU A 192 -1.11 -23.45 -33.40
N VAL A 193 -1.23 -22.40 -32.58
CA VAL A 193 -2.18 -21.30 -32.79
C VAL A 193 -1.53 -19.97 -32.40
N SER A 194 -1.56 -19.00 -33.31
CA SER A 194 -1.11 -17.63 -33.07
C SER A 194 -1.90 -17.00 -31.92
N THR A 195 -1.24 -16.78 -30.78
CA THR A 195 -1.80 -15.97 -29.70
C THR A 195 -1.49 -14.50 -29.94
N THR A 196 -2.51 -13.65 -30.01
CA THR A 196 -2.36 -12.20 -30.05
C THR A 196 -1.64 -11.75 -28.78
N ARG A 197 -0.42 -11.20 -28.92
CA ARG A 197 0.23 -10.50 -27.80
C ARG A 197 -0.57 -9.25 -27.50
N LYS A 198 -0.71 -8.91 -26.21
CA LYS A 198 -1.15 -7.56 -25.84
C LYS A 198 -0.11 -6.59 -26.42
N HIS A 199 -0.53 -5.70 -27.32
CA HIS A 199 0.26 -4.53 -27.65
C HIS A 199 0.50 -3.77 -26.34
N SER A 200 1.77 -3.50 -26.03
CA SER A 200 2.11 -2.38 -25.18
C SER A 200 1.54 -1.14 -25.87
N GLU A 201 0.62 -0.45 -25.22
CA GLU A 201 0.20 0.87 -25.67
C GLU A 201 1.47 1.73 -25.73
N GLU A 202 1.80 2.18 -26.93
CA GLU A 202 2.82 3.18 -27.15
C GLU A 202 2.33 4.47 -26.48
N GLU A 203 2.99 4.86 -25.39
CA GLU A 203 2.93 6.24 -24.90
C GLU A 203 3.49 7.14 -26.00
N VAL A 204 2.58 7.83 -26.68
CA VAL A 204 2.93 8.92 -27.60
C VAL A 204 3.35 10.11 -26.75
N ILE A 205 4.60 10.53 -26.97
CA ILE A 205 5.27 11.72 -26.40
C ILE A 205 4.46 12.99 -26.67
#